data_AF-A0A256Y3K7-F1
#
_entry.id   AF-A0A256Y3K7-F1
#
_cell.length_a   1.000
_cell.length_b   1.000
_cell.length_c   1.000
_cell.angle_alpha   90.00
_cell.angle_beta   90.00
_cell.angle_gamma   90.00
#
_symmetry.space_group_name_H-M   'P 1'
#
loop_
_entity.id
_entity.type
_entity.pdbx_description
1 polymer ?
#
loop_
_entity_poly.entity_id
_entity_poly.type
_entity_poly.pdbx_seq_one_letter_code
_entity_poly.pdbx_strand_id
1 'polypeptide(L)'
;MAIGLLAKLLMTQQLRFENGLITLKNIHMCLLPSFFIGELTRYFYEEKRMHHLYLLSWMWGFVLVKQIKTKFKLNTPAKIYSLGMDLTESMGIGLYKTHDYFPGKYTHFK
;
A
#
# COMPACT_ATOMS: atom_id res chain seq x y z
N MET A 1 3.97 8.42 18.09
CA MET A 1 2.66 7.91 17.62
C MET A 1 2.75 6.55 16.93
N ALA A 2 3.73 6.32 16.02
CA ALA A 2 3.91 5.04 15.31
C ALA A 2 4.23 3.83 16.22
N ILE A 3 5.07 4.01 17.26
CA ILE A 3 5.47 2.91 18.18
C ILE A 3 4.27 2.36 18.96
N GLY A 4 3.37 3.23 19.44
CA GLY A 4 2.18 2.82 20.19
C GLY A 4 1.16 2.05 19.33
N LEU A 5 1.05 2.40 18.04
CA LEU A 5 0.22 1.68 17.09
C LEU A 5 0.81 0.28 16.79
N LEU A 6 2.12 0.21 16.56
CA LEU A 6 2.85 -1.05 16.37
C LEU A 6 2.71 -1.98 17.58
N ALA A 7 2.92 -1.46 18.80
CA ALA A 7 2.74 -2.20 20.03
C ALA A 7 1.29 -2.71 20.20
N LYS A 8 0.29 -1.87 19.90
CA LYS A 8 -1.13 -2.27 19.91
C LYS A 8 -1.42 -3.38 18.88
N LEU A 9 -0.87 -3.28 17.67
CA LEU A 9 -1.07 -4.28 16.62
C LEU A 9 -0.40 -5.61 16.97
N LEU A 10 0.77 -5.58 17.60
CA LEU A 10 1.47 -6.75 18.14
C LEU A 10 0.68 -7.41 19.28
N MET A 11 0.26 -6.62 20.28
CA MET A 11 -0.50 -7.10 21.45
C MET A 11 -1.86 -7.71 21.06
N THR A 12 -2.50 -7.19 20.01
CA THR A 12 -3.79 -7.70 19.52
C THR A 12 -3.63 -8.86 18.53
N GLN A 13 -2.41 -9.35 18.31
CA GLN A 13 -2.05 -10.36 17.31
C GLN A 13 -2.51 -10.02 15.88
N GLN A 14 -2.80 -8.74 15.63
CA GLN A 14 -3.13 -8.26 14.30
C GLN A 14 -1.88 -8.15 13.44
N LEU A 15 -0.72 -7.88 14.05
CA LEU A 15 0.60 -7.99 13.44
C LEU A 15 1.33 -9.19 14.06
N ARG A 16 1.78 -10.14 13.23
CA ARG A 16 2.47 -11.37 13.66
C ARG A 16 3.80 -11.52 12.92
N PHE A 17 4.82 -11.94 13.67
CA PHE A 17 6.14 -12.30 13.16
C PHE A 17 6.36 -13.79 13.46
N GLU A 18 6.07 -14.66 12.51
CA GLU A 18 6.11 -16.13 12.70
C GLU A 18 6.86 -16.76 11.53
N ASN A 19 7.85 -17.62 11.81
CA ASN A 19 8.62 -18.36 10.79
C ASN A 19 9.26 -17.47 9.70
N GLY A 20 9.73 -16.27 10.06
CA GLY A 20 10.29 -15.31 9.11
C GLY A 20 9.26 -14.57 8.26
N LEU A 21 7.95 -14.81 8.48
CA LEU A 21 6.86 -14.13 7.81
C LEU A 21 6.33 -12.99 8.68
N ILE A 22 6.02 -11.87 8.03
CA ILE A 22 5.34 -10.74 8.65
C ILE A 22 3.89 -10.79 8.18
N THR A 23 2.94 -10.78 9.11
CA THR A 23 1.52 -10.92 8.77
C THR A 23 0.71 -9.83 9.45
N LEU A 24 0.00 -9.00 8.68
CA LEU A 24 -0.93 -8.00 9.21
C LEU A 24 -2.36 -8.39 8.84
N LYS A 25 -3.22 -8.72 9.82
CA LYS A 25 -4.62 -9.11 9.61
C LYS A 25 -4.77 -10.18 8.51
N ASN A 26 -3.93 -11.21 8.57
CA ASN A 26 -3.85 -12.30 7.58
C ASN A 26 -3.41 -11.86 6.17
N ILE A 27 -2.76 -10.71 6.04
CA ILE A 27 -2.02 -10.29 4.83
C ILE A 27 -0.55 -10.56 5.08
N HIS A 28 0.06 -11.44 4.28
CA HIS A 28 1.50 -11.62 4.29
C HIS A 28 2.17 -10.39 3.71
N MET A 29 3.17 -9.89 4.43
CA MET A 29 3.93 -8.70 4.10
C MET A 29 5.41 -9.04 4.07
N CYS A 30 6.14 -8.33 3.22
CA CYS A 30 7.60 -8.33 3.21
C CYS A 30 8.06 -6.91 3.56
N LEU A 31 9.12 -6.79 4.37
CA LEU A 31 9.79 -5.51 4.57
C LEU A 31 10.75 -5.30 3.41
N LEU A 32 10.58 -4.19 2.70
CA LEU A 32 11.49 -3.74 1.65
C LEU A 32 12.24 -2.52 2.16
N PRO A 33 13.59 -2.52 2.13
CA PRO A 33 14.37 -1.33 2.43
C PRO A 33 14.02 -0.20 1.45
N SER A 34 13.86 1.02 1.93
CA SER A 34 13.46 2.17 1.09
C SER A 34 14.47 2.49 -0.02
N PHE A 35 15.78 2.27 0.22
CA PHE A 35 16.82 2.46 -0.79
C PHE A 35 16.62 1.57 -2.02
N PHE A 36 16.04 0.37 -1.84
CA PHE A 36 15.76 -0.54 -2.95
C PHE A 36 14.79 0.07 -3.95
N ILE A 37 13.79 0.82 -3.47
CA ILE A 37 12.86 1.54 -4.34
C ILE A 37 13.57 2.66 -5.11
N GLY A 38 14.52 3.34 -4.46
CA GLY A 38 15.37 4.35 -5.10
C GLY A 38 16.19 3.75 -6.25
N GLU A 39 16.88 2.63 -6.00
CA GLU A 39 17.66 1.92 -7.01
C GLU A 39 16.81 1.36 -8.15
N LEU A 40 15.64 0.79 -7.83
CA LEU A 40 14.69 0.30 -8.82
C LEU A 40 14.19 1.44 -9.72
N THR A 41 13.88 2.59 -9.13
CA THR A 41 13.45 3.78 -9.87
C THR A 41 14.57 4.29 -10.77
N ARG A 42 15.80 4.36 -10.26
CA ARG A 42 16.99 4.74 -11.02
C ARG A 42 17.22 3.82 -12.22
N TYR A 43 17.13 2.50 -12.01
CA TYR A 43 17.24 1.50 -13.07
C TYR A 43 16.23 1.74 -14.22
N PHE A 44 14.93 1.86 -13.91
CA PHE A 44 13.92 2.10 -14.93
C PHE A 44 14.03 3.48 -15.61
N TYR A 45 14.57 4.46 -14.90
CA TYR A 45 14.87 5.78 -15.45
C TYR A 45 16.02 5.72 -16.47
N GLU A 46 17.15 5.10 -16.09
CA GLU A 46 18.33 4.91 -16.93
C GLU A 46 18.00 4.08 -18.19
N GLU A 47 17.15 3.04 -18.07
CA GLU A 47 16.68 2.25 -19.22
C GLU A 47 15.63 2.96 -20.09
N LYS A 48 15.20 4.18 -19.75
CA LYS A 48 14.09 4.91 -20.41
C LYS A 48 12.77 4.12 -20.42
N ARG A 49 12.55 3.30 -19.39
CA ARG A 49 11.41 2.39 -19.23
C ARG A 49 10.52 2.73 -18.02
N MET A 50 10.48 4.01 -17.64
CA MET A 50 9.64 4.48 -16.52
C MET A 50 8.16 4.12 -16.66
N HIS A 51 7.65 3.99 -17.89
CA HIS A 51 6.29 3.52 -18.15
C HIS A 51 6.06 2.09 -17.64
N HIS A 52 7.06 1.20 -17.67
CA HIS A 52 6.94 -0.14 -17.09
C HIS A 52 6.84 -0.09 -15.56
N LEU A 53 7.67 0.73 -14.91
CA LEU A 53 7.59 0.92 -13.45
C LEU A 53 6.21 1.49 -13.06
N TYR A 54 5.68 2.42 -13.85
CA TYR A 54 4.34 2.96 -13.66
C TYR A 54 3.25 1.89 -13.80
N LEU A 55 3.31 1.06 -14.84
CA LEU A 55 2.35 -0.04 -15.04
C LEU A 55 2.42 -1.09 -13.92
N LEU A 56 3.63 -1.45 -13.48
CA LEU A 56 3.83 -2.36 -12.34
C LEU A 56 3.20 -1.79 -11.06
N SER A 57 3.38 -0.50 -10.82
CA SER A 57 2.80 0.21 -9.67
C SER A 57 1.27 0.22 -9.73
N TRP A 58 0.71 0.42 -10.92
CA TRP A 58 -0.73 0.35 -11.17
C TRP A 58 -1.32 -1.04 -10.93
N MET A 59 -0.66 -2.08 -11.45
CA MET A 59 -1.07 -3.46 -11.23
C MET A 59 -1.09 -3.80 -9.74
N TRP A 60 -0.04 -3.38 -9.01
CA TRP A 60 0.03 -3.51 -7.56
C TRP A 60 -1.14 -2.80 -6.85
N GLY A 61 -1.43 -1.56 -7.23
CA GLY A 61 -2.57 -0.80 -6.70
C GLY A 61 -3.90 -1.52 -6.92
N PHE A 62 -4.13 -2.08 -8.12
CA PHE A 62 -5.36 -2.81 -8.42
C PHE A 62 -5.51 -4.08 -7.58
N VAL A 63 -4.43 -4.84 -7.43
CA VAL A 63 -4.40 -6.05 -6.58
C VAL A 63 -4.70 -5.68 -5.13
N LEU A 64 -4.08 -4.62 -4.61
CA LEU A 64 -4.31 -4.15 -3.24
C LEU A 64 -5.77 -3.75 -3.01
N VAL A 65 -6.35 -2.95 -3.92
CA VAL A 65 -7.76 -2.54 -3.87
C VAL A 65 -8.69 -3.76 -3.86
N LYS A 66 -8.43 -4.75 -4.73
CA LYS A 66 -9.20 -6.00 -4.78
C LYS A 66 -9.10 -6.77 -3.45
N GLN A 67 -7.90 -6.90 -2.89
CA GLN A 67 -7.70 -7.58 -1.61
C GLN A 67 -8.41 -6.86 -0.46
N ILE A 68 -8.36 -5.53 -0.42
CA ILE A 68 -9.06 -4.72 0.58
C ILE A 68 -10.56 -4.94 0.49
N LYS A 69 -11.13 -4.83 -0.71
CA LYS A 69 -12.55 -5.08 -0.96
C LYS A 69 -12.97 -6.46 -0.44
N THR A 70 -12.22 -7.51 -0.80
CA THR A 70 -12.56 -8.89 -0.43
C THR A 70 -12.37 -9.17 1.06
N LYS A 71 -11.23 -8.77 1.65
CA LYS A 71 -10.91 -9.07 3.06
C LYS A 71 -11.77 -8.29 4.05
N PHE A 72 -12.12 -7.04 3.73
CA PHE A 72 -12.89 -6.17 4.61
C PHE A 72 -14.38 -6.06 4.25
N LYS A 73 -14.84 -6.81 3.23
CA LYS A 73 -16.24 -6.84 2.75
C LYS A 73 -16.81 -5.43 2.51
N LEU A 74 -16.01 -4.57 1.88
CA LEU A 74 -16.39 -3.18 1.63
C LEU A 74 -17.17 -3.05 0.32
N ASN A 75 -18.31 -2.35 0.38
CA ASN A 75 -19.26 -2.26 -0.74
C ASN A 75 -19.28 -0.90 -1.46
N THR A 76 -18.60 0.13 -0.92
CA THR A 76 -18.60 1.47 -1.54
C THR A 76 -17.20 1.91 -1.93
N PRO A 77 -17.01 2.55 -3.10
CA PRO A 77 -15.71 3.06 -3.54
C PRO A 77 -15.03 3.98 -2.52
N ALA A 78 -15.80 4.84 -1.85
CA ALA A 78 -15.28 5.75 -0.83
C ALA A 78 -14.68 5.01 0.38
N LYS A 79 -15.33 3.95 0.88
CA LYS A 79 -14.81 3.15 1.99
C LYS A 79 -13.56 2.36 1.58
N ILE A 80 -13.55 1.83 0.35
CA ILE A 80 -12.40 1.11 -0.20
C ILE A 80 -11.20 2.05 -0.33
N TYR A 81 -11.42 3.26 -0.85
CA TYR A 81 -10.38 4.28 -0.98
C TYR A 81 -9.84 4.71 0.37
N SER A 82 -10.70 5.13 1.31
CA SER A 82 -10.26 5.58 2.63
C SER A 82 -9.43 4.51 3.36
N LEU A 83 -9.91 3.27 3.43
CA LEU A 83 -9.15 2.20 4.07
C LEU A 83 -7.86 1.87 3.30
N GLY A 84 -7.87 1.95 1.97
CA GLY A 84 -6.68 1.76 1.14
C GLY A 84 -5.60 2.79 1.41
N MET A 85 -5.97 4.07 1.50
CA MET A 85 -5.03 5.14 1.80
C MET A 85 -4.47 5.00 3.22
N ASP A 86 -5.32 4.69 4.21
CA ASP A 86 -4.89 4.46 5.60
C ASP A 86 -3.89 3.30 5.70
N LEU A 87 -4.15 2.20 4.98
CA LEU A 87 -3.24 1.05 4.94
C LEU A 87 -1.93 1.40 4.24
N THR A 88 -1.99 2.14 3.14
CA THR A 88 -0.80 2.52 2.36
C THR A 88 0.10 3.45 3.17
N GLU A 89 -0.48 4.43 3.88
CA GLU A 89 0.23 5.29 4.84
C GLU A 89 0.82 4.46 6.00
N SER A 90 0.06 3.49 6.53
CA SER A 90 0.55 2.56 7.57
C SER A 90 1.71 1.67 7.09
N MET A 91 1.80 1.40 5.79
CA MET A 91 2.90 0.67 5.15
C MET A 91 4.12 1.58 4.87
N GLY A 92 4.06 2.86 5.23
CA GLY A 92 5.13 3.83 4.99
C GLY A 92 5.25 4.29 3.54
N ILE A 93 4.24 4.00 2.72
CA ILE A 93 4.17 4.45 1.34
C ILE A 93 3.43 5.79 1.39
N GLY A 94 4.15 6.91 1.30
CA GLY A 94 3.57 8.25 1.26
C GLY A 94 2.89 8.74 2.55
N LEU A 95 2.50 10.02 2.55
CA LEU A 95 1.66 10.64 3.58
C LEU A 95 0.34 11.01 2.91
N TYR A 96 -0.76 10.35 3.28
CA TYR A 96 -2.03 10.46 2.55
C TYR A 96 -3.11 11.26 3.29
N LYS A 97 -2.74 11.95 4.37
CA LYS A 97 -3.57 12.94 5.09
C LYS A 97 -4.26 14.02 4.24
N THR A 98 -3.94 14.13 2.95
CA THR A 98 -4.32 15.26 2.07
C THR A 98 -5.22 14.89 0.88
N HIS A 99 -5.65 13.64 0.72
CA HIS A 99 -6.48 13.26 -0.43
C HIS A 99 -7.87 12.78 -0.01
N ASP A 100 -8.85 13.68 -0.05
CA ASP A 100 -10.25 13.29 -0.10
C ASP A 100 -10.53 12.48 -1.38
N TYR A 101 -11.40 11.47 -1.28
CA TYR A 101 -11.80 10.67 -2.44
C TYR A 101 -12.60 11.53 -3.44
N PHE A 102 -11.97 11.88 -4.56
CA PHE A 102 -12.62 12.51 -5.70
C PHE A 102 -12.53 11.59 -6.93
N PRO A 103 -13.64 10.93 -7.33
CA PRO A 103 -13.66 10.14 -8.56
C PRO A 103 -13.24 10.99 -9.76
N GLY A 104 -12.36 10.49 -10.62
CA GLY A 104 -12.01 11.15 -11.88
C GLY A 104 -11.06 12.35 -11.78
N LYS A 105 -10.88 12.96 -10.59
CA LYS A 105 -10.11 14.21 -10.42
C LYS A 105 -8.60 14.03 -10.63
N TYR A 106 -8.10 12.83 -10.34
CA TYR A 106 -6.65 12.52 -10.36
C TYR A 106 -6.28 11.43 -11.38
N THR A 107 -7.25 10.92 -12.15
CA THR A 107 -6.99 10.04 -13.29
C THR A 107 -6.70 10.88 -14.52
N HIS A 108 -5.46 10.85 -14.98
CA HIS A 108 -4.99 11.58 -16.18
C HIS A 108 -5.16 10.79 -17.49
N PHE A 109 -5.73 9.59 -17.44
CA PHE A 109 -6.12 8.84 -18.63
C PHE A 109 -7.51 9.29 -19.04
N LYS A 110 -7.58 10.09 -20.11
CA LYS A 110 -8.80 10.34 -20.87
C LYS A 110 -9.00 9.23 -21.90
#